data_AF-A0A7Y3U4A5-F1
#
_entry.id   AF-A0A7Y3U4A5-F1
#
_cell.length_a   1.000
_cell.length_b   1.000
_cell.length_c   1.000
_cell.angle_alpha   90.00
_cell.angle_beta   90.00
_cell.angle_gamma   90.00
#
_symmetry.space_group_name_H-M   'P 1'
#
loop_
_entity.id
_entity.type
_entity.pdbx_description
1 polymer ?
#
loop_
_entity_poly.entity_id
_entity_poly.type
_entity_poly.pdbx_seq_one_letter_code
_entity_poly.pdbx_strand_id
1 'polypeptide(L)'
;MYRYVYCITRTLHKPCIDVAGIGNAIVSTLQYKEIMAILSGVSMAKISVSNENVLRHAVVVETVPREQTVLPMRFSSVFNGDDAVLEFLKNRYAVFISDLERLQDKLEMGIRIIARRNITQDNDYENHSEYPQASFMKGGLRGIIQRGLFRLSIGRNGDVEKLLDKKCSVNPGIAYLQQRRAHYTSLDENDERVREIVKICHAQFEDICVEYKRDTHTPFPQGVSLNYLIHKDSVNEFKGRFNDLKCSLNELHFLCSGPWPPYHFVSSGGGDGEHGLI
;
A
#
# COMPACT_ATOMS: atom_id res chain seq x y z
N MET A 1 -2.10 -9.64 -22.42
CA MET A 1 -2.80 -8.57 -21.66
C MET A 1 -2.57 -8.86 -20.18
N TYR A 2 -2.26 -7.85 -19.37
CA TYR A 2 -2.00 -8.07 -17.94
C TYR A 2 -3.32 -8.21 -17.17
N ARG A 3 -3.27 -8.90 -16.03
CA ARG A 3 -4.40 -9.08 -15.11
C ARG A 3 -4.09 -8.40 -13.79
N TYR A 4 -4.94 -7.46 -13.39
CA TYR A 4 -4.90 -6.87 -12.06
C TYR A 4 -5.81 -7.65 -11.14
N VAL A 5 -5.26 -8.23 -10.06
CA VAL A 5 -6.04 -9.00 -9.09
C VAL A 5 -6.36 -8.10 -7.89
N TYR A 6 -7.65 -7.96 -7.59
CA TYR A 6 -8.15 -7.13 -6.49
C TYR A 6 -8.16 -7.88 -5.17
N CYS A 7 -8.72 -9.09 -5.18
CA CYS A 7 -8.84 -9.93 -4.00
C CYS A 7 -9.08 -11.40 -4.36
N ILE A 8 -8.98 -12.26 -3.35
CA ILE A 8 -9.28 -13.69 -3.41
C ILE A 8 -10.37 -13.99 -2.39
N THR A 9 -11.33 -14.82 -2.74
CA THR A 9 -12.41 -15.27 -1.85
C THR A 9 -12.75 -16.73 -2.14
N ARG A 10 -13.64 -17.34 -1.33
CA ARG A 10 -14.23 -18.63 -1.69
C ARG A 10 -15.11 -18.46 -2.94
N THR A 11 -15.28 -19.54 -3.70
CA THR A 11 -16.06 -19.50 -4.94
C THR A 11 -17.47 -19.00 -4.68
N LEU A 12 -17.85 -17.91 -5.36
CA LEU A 12 -19.18 -17.34 -5.30
C LEU A 12 -20.08 -18.00 -6.35
N HIS A 13 -21.30 -18.39 -5.96
CA HIS A 13 -22.31 -18.81 -6.91
C HIS A 13 -22.89 -17.58 -7.62
N LYS A 14 -22.65 -17.46 -8.93
CA LYS A 14 -23.08 -16.32 -9.78
C LYS A 14 -22.60 -14.96 -9.24
N PRO A 15 -21.29 -14.66 -9.30
CA PRO A 15 -20.78 -13.36 -8.87
C PRO A 15 -21.42 -12.25 -9.73
N CYS A 16 -22.12 -11.33 -9.08
CA CYS A 16 -22.65 -10.13 -9.72
C CYS A 16 -21.73 -8.97 -9.37
N ILE A 17 -20.81 -8.64 -10.30
CA ILE A 17 -19.86 -7.54 -10.13
C ILE A 17 -20.23 -6.47 -11.15
N ASP A 18 -21.12 -5.56 -10.75
CA ASP A 18 -21.61 -4.47 -11.58
C ASP A 18 -20.86 -3.16 -11.27
N VAL A 19 -19.53 -3.23 -11.30
CA VAL A 19 -18.66 -2.07 -11.14
C VAL A 19 -17.51 -2.14 -12.15
N ALA A 20 -17.07 -0.98 -12.62
CA ALA A 20 -15.90 -0.90 -13.48
C ALA A 20 -14.61 -0.99 -12.66
N GLY A 21 -13.67 -1.80 -13.14
CA GLY A 21 -12.32 -1.91 -12.58
C GLY A 21 -11.43 -0.73 -12.96
N ILE A 22 -10.15 -0.84 -12.60
CA ILE A 22 -9.10 0.14 -12.93
C ILE A 22 -9.04 0.33 -14.45
N GLY A 23 -8.99 1.59 -14.89
CA GLY A 23 -9.03 1.94 -16.31
C GLY A 23 -10.39 1.64 -16.99
N ASN A 24 -11.48 1.63 -16.22
CA ASN A 24 -12.83 1.26 -16.67
C ASN A 24 -12.92 -0.17 -17.27
N ALA A 25 -12.00 -1.05 -16.86
CA ALA A 25 -11.98 -2.42 -17.34
C ALA A 25 -13.16 -3.23 -16.77
N ILE A 26 -13.67 -4.18 -17.56
CA ILE A 26 -14.67 -5.13 -17.09
C ILE A 26 -14.02 -6.01 -16.01
N VAL A 27 -14.67 -6.09 -14.85
CA VAL A 27 -14.27 -7.00 -13.78
C VAL A 27 -14.79 -8.39 -14.09
N SER A 28 -13.94 -9.39 -13.89
CA SER A 28 -14.18 -10.79 -14.18
C SER A 28 -13.62 -11.63 -13.04
N THR A 29 -13.86 -12.94 -13.10
CA THR A 29 -13.40 -13.87 -12.07
C THR A 29 -12.61 -15.01 -12.68
N LEU A 30 -11.60 -15.47 -11.97
CA LEU A 30 -10.86 -16.69 -12.32
C LEU A 30 -10.90 -17.64 -11.13
N GLN A 31 -11.51 -18.80 -11.33
CA GLN A 31 -11.70 -19.80 -10.29
C GLN A 31 -10.58 -20.85 -10.32
N TYR A 32 -10.14 -21.27 -9.14
CA TYR A 32 -9.31 -22.45 -8.96
C TYR A 32 -9.82 -23.25 -7.75
N LYS A 33 -10.37 -24.44 -8.01
CA LYS A 33 -11.02 -25.27 -6.97
C LYS A 33 -12.08 -24.47 -6.19
N GLU A 34 -11.89 -24.34 -4.88
CA GLU A 34 -12.81 -23.71 -3.94
C GLU A 34 -12.58 -22.20 -3.78
N ILE A 35 -11.52 -21.64 -4.39
CA ILE A 35 -11.20 -20.22 -4.34
C ILE A 35 -11.40 -19.55 -5.71
N MET A 36 -11.64 -18.24 -5.70
CA MET A 36 -11.69 -17.43 -6.90
C MET A 36 -10.95 -16.11 -6.71
N ALA A 37 -10.28 -15.66 -7.76
CA ALA A 37 -9.72 -14.32 -7.86
C ALA A 37 -10.71 -13.39 -8.56
N ILE A 38 -10.91 -12.19 -8.00
CA ILE A 38 -11.59 -11.08 -8.65
C ILE A 38 -10.53 -10.22 -9.35
N LEU A 39 -10.67 -10.02 -10.66
CA LEU A 39 -9.64 -9.41 -11.48
C LEU A 39 -10.19 -8.69 -12.70
N SER A 40 -9.40 -7.79 -13.27
CA SER A 40 -9.71 -7.13 -14.54
C SER A 40 -8.49 -7.07 -15.45
N GLY A 41 -8.72 -6.93 -16.75
CA GLY A 41 -7.65 -6.70 -17.71
C GLY A 41 -7.07 -5.29 -17.55
N VAL A 42 -5.73 -5.16 -17.61
CA VAL A 42 -5.03 -3.87 -17.64
C VAL A 42 -3.96 -3.87 -18.73
N SER A 43 -3.65 -2.68 -19.25
CA SER A 43 -2.67 -2.49 -20.33
C SER A 43 -1.22 -2.46 -19.84
N MET A 44 -0.99 -2.10 -18.58
CA MET A 44 0.33 -1.90 -17.99
C MET A 44 0.61 -2.89 -16.87
N ALA A 45 1.86 -3.32 -16.75
CA ALA A 45 2.34 -4.18 -15.66
C ALA A 45 2.40 -3.46 -14.29
N LYS A 46 2.37 -2.12 -14.29
CA LYS A 46 2.41 -1.31 -13.08
C LYS A 46 1.34 -0.24 -13.14
N ILE A 47 0.51 -0.19 -12.11
CA ILE A 47 -0.55 0.81 -11.99
C ILE A 47 -0.03 2.01 -11.19
N SER A 48 -0.31 3.21 -11.66
CA SER A 48 0.01 4.43 -10.92
C SER A 48 -0.84 4.51 -9.65
N VAL A 49 -0.19 4.92 -8.55
CA VAL A 49 -0.87 5.18 -7.28
C VAL A 49 -1.54 6.55 -7.38
N SER A 50 -2.80 6.56 -7.80
CA SER A 50 -3.67 7.74 -7.81
C SER A 50 -4.88 7.49 -6.91
N ASN A 51 -5.47 8.55 -6.36
CA ASN A 51 -6.70 8.43 -5.55
C ASN A 51 -7.81 7.70 -6.31
N GLU A 52 -7.96 7.98 -7.60
CA GLU A 52 -8.94 7.31 -8.46
C GLU A 52 -8.70 5.80 -8.51
N ASN A 53 -7.46 5.35 -8.75
CA ASN A 53 -7.16 3.92 -8.85
C ASN A 53 -7.29 3.21 -7.50
N VAL A 54 -6.86 3.85 -6.41
CA VAL A 54 -6.97 3.30 -5.05
C VAL A 54 -8.44 3.14 -4.65
N LEU A 55 -9.27 4.16 -4.90
CA LEU A 55 -10.71 4.07 -4.66
C LEU A 55 -11.36 3.01 -5.53
N ARG A 56 -10.98 2.90 -6.80
CA ARG A 56 -11.50 1.86 -7.71
C ARG A 56 -11.16 0.46 -7.20
N HIS A 57 -9.94 0.25 -6.73
CA HIS A 57 -9.53 -1.01 -6.13
C HIS A 57 -10.44 -1.35 -4.93
N ALA A 58 -10.61 -0.40 -4.01
CA ALA A 58 -11.45 -0.60 -2.84
C ALA A 58 -12.92 -0.91 -3.22
N VAL A 59 -13.50 -0.15 -4.15
CA VAL A 59 -14.87 -0.38 -4.62
C VAL A 59 -15.07 -1.77 -5.19
N VAL A 60 -14.11 -2.29 -5.97
CA VAL A 60 -14.19 -3.66 -6.51
C VAL A 60 -14.14 -4.70 -5.37
N VAL A 61 -13.27 -4.50 -4.38
CA VAL A 61 -13.19 -5.39 -3.20
C VAL A 61 -14.51 -5.43 -2.43
N GLU A 62 -15.16 -4.28 -2.26
CA GLU A 62 -16.45 -4.13 -1.57
C GLU A 62 -17.65 -4.74 -2.34
N THR A 63 -17.47 -5.19 -3.58
CA THR A 63 -18.53 -5.93 -4.31
C THR A 63 -18.68 -7.36 -3.84
N VAL A 64 -17.68 -7.91 -3.13
CA VAL A 64 -17.82 -9.23 -2.51
C VAL A 64 -18.91 -9.16 -1.44
N PRO A 65 -19.86 -10.12 -1.39
CA PRO A 65 -20.89 -10.15 -0.36
C PRO A 65 -20.29 -10.08 1.04
N ARG A 66 -20.94 -9.33 1.94
CA ARG A 66 -20.43 -9.06 3.30
C ARG A 66 -20.29 -10.32 4.16
N GLU A 67 -21.02 -11.37 3.82
CA GLU A 67 -20.99 -12.67 4.48
C GLU A 67 -19.76 -13.50 4.06
N GLN A 68 -19.05 -13.07 3.01
CA GLN A 68 -17.89 -13.78 2.48
C GLN A 68 -16.60 -13.18 3.02
N THR A 69 -15.65 -14.06 3.32
CA THR A 69 -14.30 -13.64 3.71
C THR A 69 -13.52 -13.27 2.46
N VAL A 70 -12.78 -12.16 2.56
CA VAL A 70 -11.96 -11.64 1.48
C VAL A 70 -10.51 -11.61 1.92
N LEU A 71 -9.62 -12.14 1.08
CA LEU A 71 -8.19 -11.90 1.16
C LEU A 71 -7.86 -10.77 0.18
N PRO A 72 -7.74 -9.52 0.65
CA PRO A 72 -7.44 -8.43 -0.23
C PRO A 72 -6.01 -8.54 -0.75
N MET A 73 -5.81 -8.26 -2.04
CA MET A 73 -4.47 -8.22 -2.63
C MET A 73 -3.86 -6.84 -2.44
N ARG A 74 -2.53 -6.75 -2.39
CA ARG A 74 -1.87 -5.43 -2.35
C ARG A 74 -2.18 -4.66 -3.62
N PHE A 75 -2.24 -3.34 -3.49
CA PHE A 75 -2.41 -2.47 -4.65
C PHE A 75 -1.29 -2.71 -5.67
N SER A 76 -1.66 -2.78 -6.96
CA SER A 76 -0.75 -3.09 -8.07
C SER A 76 -0.26 -4.55 -8.11
N SER A 77 -1.04 -5.49 -7.58
CA SER A 77 -0.88 -6.94 -7.83
C SER A 77 -1.26 -7.29 -9.27
N VAL A 78 -0.29 -7.21 -10.18
CA VAL A 78 -0.48 -7.38 -11.62
C VAL A 78 0.29 -8.59 -12.13
N PHE A 79 -0.39 -9.43 -12.92
CA PHE A 79 0.10 -10.69 -13.45
C PHE A 79 0.11 -10.67 -14.98
N ASN A 80 1.01 -11.41 -15.60
CA ASN A 80 1.10 -11.50 -17.06
C ASN A 80 0.14 -12.57 -17.61
N GLY A 81 -1.13 -12.19 -17.77
CA GLY A 81 -2.17 -13.07 -18.32
C GLY A 81 -2.82 -13.98 -17.28
N ASP A 82 -3.80 -14.77 -17.73
CA ASP A 82 -4.61 -15.64 -16.86
C ASP A 82 -3.83 -16.83 -16.33
N ASP A 83 -2.93 -17.40 -17.13
CA ASP A 83 -2.12 -18.55 -16.74
C ASP A 83 -1.24 -18.22 -15.51
N ALA A 84 -0.66 -17.01 -15.47
CA ALA A 84 0.11 -16.54 -14.34
C ALA A 84 -0.75 -16.36 -13.06
N VAL A 85 -2.00 -15.91 -13.21
CA VAL A 85 -2.94 -15.83 -12.08
C VAL A 85 -3.32 -17.23 -11.61
N LEU A 86 -3.61 -18.14 -12.53
CA LEU A 86 -3.99 -19.51 -12.22
C LEU A 86 -2.85 -20.25 -11.51
N GLU A 87 -1.61 -20.08 -11.96
CA GLU A 87 -0.41 -20.62 -11.31
C GLU A 87 -0.22 -20.04 -9.90
N PHE A 88 -0.41 -18.73 -9.74
CA PHE A 88 -0.38 -18.09 -8.42
C PHE A 88 -1.43 -18.66 -7.46
N LEU A 89 -2.68 -18.84 -7.91
CA LEU A 89 -3.73 -19.47 -7.11
C LEU A 89 -3.41 -20.93 -6.76
N LYS A 90 -2.84 -21.69 -7.70
CA LYS A 90 -2.41 -23.08 -7.49
C LYS A 90 -1.33 -23.16 -6.41
N ASN A 91 -0.27 -22.38 -6.57
CA ASN A 91 0.93 -22.46 -5.71
C ASN A 91 0.63 -22.03 -4.27
N ARG A 92 -0.37 -21.16 -4.08
CA ARG A 92 -0.72 -20.61 -2.77
C ARG A 92 -2.06 -21.10 -2.22
N TYR A 93 -2.68 -22.08 -2.87
CA TYR A 93 -4.00 -22.58 -2.52
C TYR A 93 -4.16 -22.92 -1.03
N ALA A 94 -3.25 -23.72 -0.48
CA ALA A 94 -3.32 -24.15 0.91
C ALA A 94 -3.25 -22.98 1.89
N VAL A 95 -2.40 -21.99 1.59
CA VAL A 95 -2.27 -20.76 2.40
C VAL A 95 -3.56 -19.94 2.32
N PHE A 96 -4.15 -19.79 1.12
CA PHE A 96 -5.40 -19.05 0.96
C PHE A 96 -6.59 -19.68 1.65
N ILE A 97 -6.73 -21.00 1.59
CA ILE A 97 -7.80 -21.70 2.32
C ILE A 97 -7.63 -21.47 3.83
N SER A 98 -6.42 -21.65 4.35
CA SER A 98 -6.12 -21.43 5.78
C SER A 98 -6.40 -19.98 6.20
N ASP A 99 -5.98 -18.99 5.40
CA ASP A 99 -6.26 -17.58 5.68
C ASP A 99 -7.76 -17.25 5.59
N LEU A 100 -8.49 -17.79 4.61
CA LEU A 100 -9.95 -17.59 4.51
C LEU A 100 -10.69 -18.15 5.71
N GLU A 101 -10.26 -19.28 6.25
CA GLU A 101 -10.83 -19.88 7.47
C GLU A 101 -10.47 -19.07 8.72
N ARG A 102 -9.18 -18.74 8.88
CA ARG A 102 -8.69 -17.98 10.03
C ARG A 102 -9.28 -16.58 10.10
N LEU A 103 -9.46 -15.91 8.96
CA LEU A 103 -9.96 -14.54 8.87
C LEU A 103 -11.49 -14.45 8.78
N GLN A 104 -12.19 -15.59 8.83
CA GLN A 104 -13.64 -15.62 8.79
C GLN A 104 -14.26 -14.79 9.92
N ASP A 105 -15.26 -13.98 9.56
CA ASP A 105 -16.01 -13.06 10.42
C ASP A 105 -15.14 -12.05 11.19
N LYS A 106 -13.93 -11.77 10.69
CA LYS A 106 -13.00 -10.82 11.27
C LYS A 106 -12.75 -9.65 10.33
N LEU A 107 -12.52 -8.49 10.93
CA LEU A 107 -12.28 -7.21 10.25
C LEU A 107 -11.05 -6.55 10.84
N GLU A 108 -10.40 -5.72 10.04
CA GLU A 108 -9.26 -4.93 10.48
C GLU A 108 -9.68 -3.52 10.90
N MET A 109 -9.17 -3.08 12.05
CA MET A 109 -9.24 -1.70 12.54
C MET A 109 -7.83 -1.12 12.64
N GLY A 110 -7.63 0.07 12.08
CA GLY A 110 -6.35 0.78 12.14
C GLY A 110 -6.38 1.89 13.18
N ILE A 111 -5.37 1.97 14.03
CA ILE A 111 -5.09 3.12 14.89
C ILE A 111 -3.79 3.76 14.45
N ARG A 112 -3.80 5.09 14.30
CA ARG A 112 -2.60 5.92 14.13
C ARG A 112 -2.51 6.90 15.28
N ILE A 113 -1.34 6.98 15.89
CA ILE A 113 -1.09 7.80 17.08
C ILE A 113 0.03 8.77 16.71
N ILE A 114 -0.20 10.05 16.93
CA ILE A 114 0.68 11.13 16.51
C ILE A 114 0.98 11.98 17.74
N ALA A 115 2.26 12.23 18.03
CA ALA A 115 2.61 13.18 19.08
C ALA A 115 2.08 14.58 18.71
N ARG A 116 1.33 15.24 19.61
CA ARG A 116 1.07 16.67 19.42
C ARG A 116 2.37 17.41 19.64
N ARG A 117 2.91 18.02 18.58
CA ARG A 117 3.92 19.05 18.78
C ARG A 117 3.23 20.27 19.39
N ASN A 118 3.74 20.72 20.53
CA ASN A 118 3.56 22.11 20.91
C ASN A 118 4.26 22.95 19.83
N ILE A 119 3.50 23.69 19.04
CA ILE A 119 4.02 24.73 18.16
C ILE A 119 4.49 25.87 19.06
N THR A 120 5.60 25.69 19.78
CA THR A 120 6.24 26.76 20.57
C THR A 120 7.76 26.64 20.68
N GLN A 121 8.40 25.63 20.09
CA GLN A 121 9.85 25.61 19.87
C GLN A 121 10.18 24.95 18.54
N ASP A 122 9.95 25.68 17.45
CA ASP A 122 10.65 25.50 16.18
C ASP A 122 10.71 26.90 15.54
N ASN A 123 11.56 27.77 16.09
CA ASN A 123 12.03 28.97 15.40
C ASN A 123 13.08 28.63 14.31
N ASP A 124 13.24 27.36 13.96
CA ASP A 124 14.26 26.87 13.02
C ASP A 124 13.66 26.49 11.64
N TYR A 125 12.36 26.64 11.41
CA TYR A 125 11.75 26.47 10.08
C TYR A 125 11.90 27.69 9.15
N GLU A 126 12.46 28.81 9.62
CA GLU A 126 12.53 30.05 8.83
C GLU A 126 13.90 30.42 8.25
N ASN A 127 14.98 29.63 8.43
CA ASN A 127 16.31 30.06 7.98
C ASN A 127 17.11 29.17 7.03
N HIS A 128 16.55 28.08 6.50
CA HIS A 128 17.20 27.35 5.38
C HIS A 128 16.25 27.09 4.21
N SER A 129 15.66 28.17 3.69
CA SER A 129 15.18 28.26 2.31
C SER A 129 16.33 28.63 1.36
N GLU A 130 17.41 27.87 1.33
CA GLU A 130 18.39 27.95 0.24
C GLU A 130 18.31 26.67 -0.59
N TYR A 131 17.34 26.68 -1.52
CA TYR A 131 17.51 25.97 -2.77
C TYR A 131 18.74 26.54 -3.47
N PRO A 132 19.76 25.76 -3.85
CA PRO A 132 20.82 26.27 -4.71
C PRO A 132 20.20 26.65 -6.05
N GLN A 133 20.12 27.94 -6.33
CA GLN A 133 19.56 28.47 -7.58
C GLN A 133 20.41 27.99 -8.75
N ALA A 134 19.82 27.19 -9.63
CA ALA A 134 20.35 27.00 -10.97
C ALA A 134 20.21 28.34 -11.73
N SER A 135 21.31 29.05 -11.84
CA SER A 135 21.46 30.25 -12.65
C SER A 135 21.46 29.88 -14.14
N PHE A 136 20.32 30.03 -14.81
CA PHE A 136 20.27 30.13 -16.28
C PHE A 136 19.38 31.30 -16.71
N MET A 137 19.97 32.10 -17.59
CA MET A 137 19.58 33.45 -17.99
C MET A 137 18.22 33.56 -18.71
N LYS A 138 17.64 34.75 -18.51
CA LYS A 138 16.54 35.39 -19.24
C LYS A 138 16.69 35.31 -20.76
N GLY A 139 15.58 35.10 -21.45
CA GLY A 139 15.43 35.39 -22.87
C GLY A 139 14.18 34.73 -23.44
N GLY A 140 13.04 35.41 -23.37
CA GLY A 140 11.86 35.00 -24.11
C GLY A 140 12.08 35.13 -25.62
N LEU A 141 11.53 34.20 -26.41
CA LEU A 141 10.85 34.51 -27.68
C LEU A 141 10.17 33.25 -28.23
N ARG A 142 8.87 33.41 -28.52
CA ARG A 142 8.12 32.85 -29.67
C ARG A 142 8.17 31.33 -29.91
N GLY A 143 6.99 30.73 -29.76
CA GLY A 143 6.74 29.35 -30.16
C GLY A 143 6.86 29.10 -31.65
N ILE A 144 6.86 27.82 -32.00
CA ILE A 144 6.41 27.18 -33.26
C ILE A 144 6.87 25.71 -33.15
N ILE A 145 5.93 24.75 -33.04
CA ILE A 145 5.61 23.74 -34.09
C ILE A 145 6.69 22.63 -34.14
N GLN A 146 6.46 21.32 -34.24
CA GLN A 146 5.32 20.42 -34.44
C GLN A 146 6.01 19.10 -34.85
N ARG A 147 5.47 17.94 -34.42
CA ARG A 147 5.58 16.61 -35.09
C ARG A 147 6.95 15.94 -35.24
N GLY A 148 6.87 14.61 -35.28
CA GLY A 148 7.75 13.78 -36.11
C GLY A 148 8.91 13.18 -35.32
N LEU A 149 8.77 11.99 -34.75
CA LEU A 149 8.86 10.71 -35.49
C LEU A 149 10.20 10.57 -36.22
N PHE A 150 10.98 9.60 -35.76
CA PHE A 150 12.16 9.02 -36.38
C PHE A 150 12.07 8.92 -37.92
N ARG A 151 13.15 9.29 -38.62
CA ARG A 151 13.54 8.63 -39.88
C ARG A 151 15.05 8.68 -40.11
N LEU A 152 15.63 7.48 -40.23
CA LEU A 152 17.01 7.17 -40.66
C LEU A 152 17.37 7.86 -41.99
N SER A 153 18.65 8.19 -42.18
CA SER A 153 19.37 7.99 -43.46
C SER A 153 20.90 7.95 -43.31
N ILE A 154 21.42 6.83 -43.81
CA ILE A 154 22.76 6.30 -44.08
C ILE A 154 23.86 7.30 -44.51
N GLY A 155 25.10 7.08 -44.04
CA GLY A 155 26.29 7.13 -44.93
C GLY A 155 27.67 7.56 -44.38
N ARG A 156 28.56 6.55 -44.26
CA ARG A 156 30.05 6.54 -44.41
C ARG A 156 30.98 6.77 -43.20
N ASN A 157 31.65 5.65 -42.88
CA ASN A 157 33.06 5.42 -42.50
C ASN A 157 33.63 6.06 -41.22
N GLY A 158 34.12 5.18 -40.34
CA GLY A 158 35.16 5.48 -39.35
C GLY A 158 34.88 4.79 -38.03
N ASP A 159 35.70 3.81 -37.69
CA ASP A 159 35.67 2.98 -36.48
C ASP A 159 35.61 3.79 -35.18
N VAL A 160 34.81 3.37 -34.20
CA VAL A 160 35.29 3.12 -32.82
C VAL A 160 34.25 2.40 -31.96
N GLU A 161 34.70 1.25 -31.50
CA GLU A 161 34.30 0.46 -30.35
C GLU A 161 34.09 1.28 -29.05
N LYS A 162 33.31 0.70 -28.10
CA LYS A 162 33.03 1.11 -26.70
C LYS A 162 31.67 1.75 -26.41
N LEU A 163 30.62 0.93 -26.57
CA LEU A 163 29.49 0.92 -25.64
C LEU A 163 29.98 0.23 -24.35
N LEU A 164 30.06 0.97 -23.24
CA LEU A 164 29.93 0.55 -21.84
C LEU A 164 30.53 1.65 -20.95
N ASP A 165 29.76 2.71 -20.67
CA ASP A 165 29.67 3.28 -19.31
C ASP A 165 28.61 4.39 -19.30
N LYS A 166 27.44 4.12 -18.72
CA LYS A 166 26.52 5.18 -18.30
C LYS A 166 26.16 4.92 -16.85
N LYS A 167 27.02 5.45 -15.97
CA LYS A 167 26.76 5.68 -14.55
C LYS A 167 25.30 6.12 -14.36
N CYS A 168 24.49 5.25 -13.77
CA CYS A 168 23.30 5.68 -13.04
C CYS A 168 23.81 6.53 -11.87
N SER A 169 23.75 7.86 -12.01
CA SER A 169 23.90 8.75 -10.87
C SER A 169 22.73 8.47 -9.92
N VAL A 170 23.04 7.98 -8.72
CA VAL A 170 22.09 7.92 -7.62
C VAL A 170 21.52 9.32 -7.47
N ASN A 171 20.21 9.46 -7.68
CA ASN A 171 19.55 10.76 -7.57
C ASN A 171 19.77 11.27 -6.13
N PRO A 172 20.37 12.46 -5.93
CA PRO A 172 20.67 13.01 -4.60
C PRO A 172 19.44 13.04 -3.68
N GLY A 173 18.24 13.21 -4.25
CA GLY A 173 16.98 13.14 -3.51
C GLY A 173 16.63 11.74 -2.99
N ILE A 174 16.97 10.68 -3.73
CA ILE A 174 16.77 9.28 -3.29
C ILE A 174 17.79 8.92 -2.19
N ALA A 175 19.05 9.33 -2.34
CA ALA A 175 20.07 9.14 -1.31
C ALA A 175 19.70 9.89 -0.01
N TYR A 176 19.19 11.11 -0.13
CA TYR A 176 18.67 11.89 1.00
C TYR A 176 17.47 11.23 1.68
N LEU A 177 16.49 10.73 0.92
CA LEU A 177 15.35 10.00 1.46
C LEU A 177 15.77 8.66 2.10
N GLN A 178 16.76 7.96 1.54
CA GLN A 178 17.32 6.72 2.10
C GLN A 178 18.10 6.99 3.41
N GLN A 179 18.91 8.05 3.45
CA GLN A 179 19.65 8.44 4.64
C GLN A 179 18.71 8.88 5.76
N ARG A 180 17.63 9.62 5.42
CA ARG A 180 16.58 9.96 6.38
C ARG A 180 15.75 8.76 6.82
N ARG A 181 15.49 7.78 5.94
CA ARG A 181 14.81 6.52 6.29
C ARG A 181 15.57 5.79 7.41
N ALA A 182 16.88 5.62 7.25
CA ALA A 182 17.71 4.98 8.28
C ALA A 182 17.72 5.76 9.61
N HIS A 183 17.73 7.10 9.55
CA HIS A 183 17.73 7.96 10.73
C HIS A 183 16.38 8.00 11.48
N TYR A 184 15.24 7.78 10.82
CA TYR A 184 13.93 7.72 11.48
C TYR A 184 13.55 6.30 11.92
N THR A 185 13.99 5.27 11.19
CA THR A 185 13.75 3.87 11.58
C THR A 185 14.52 3.48 12.85
N SER A 186 15.71 4.07 13.10
CA SER A 186 16.53 3.76 14.28
C SER A 186 16.07 4.43 15.58
N LEU A 187 15.14 5.39 15.52
CA LEU A 187 14.63 6.10 16.70
C LEU A 187 13.32 5.47 17.26
N ASP A 188 12.65 4.59 16.52
CA ASP A 188 11.26 4.19 16.80
C ASP A 188 11.10 2.80 17.49
N GLU A 189 12.14 1.96 17.45
CA GLU A 189 12.12 0.61 18.07
C GLU A 189 12.56 0.61 19.54
N ASN A 190 13.40 1.57 19.94
CA ASN A 190 13.97 1.67 21.30
C ASN A 190 13.37 2.81 22.15
N ASP A 191 12.41 3.57 21.62
CA ASP A 191 11.76 4.64 22.40
C ASP A 191 10.83 4.03 23.45
N GLU A 192 11.21 4.18 24.74
CA GLU A 192 10.42 3.73 25.89
C GLU A 192 8.98 4.27 25.84
N ARG A 193 8.81 5.52 25.40
CA ARG A 193 7.51 6.17 25.32
C ARG A 193 6.62 5.50 24.27
N VAL A 194 7.19 5.12 23.14
CA VAL A 194 6.48 4.38 22.09
C VAL A 194 6.03 3.02 22.61
N ARG A 195 6.91 2.30 23.33
CA ARG A 195 6.57 1.00 23.93
C ARG A 195 5.43 1.12 24.95
N GLU A 196 5.47 2.16 25.79
CA GLU A 196 4.42 2.43 26.77
C GLU A 196 3.08 2.75 26.10
N ILE A 197 3.07 3.62 25.08
CA ILE A 197 1.87 3.93 24.29
C ILE A 197 1.28 2.66 23.66
N VAL A 198 2.10 1.83 23.03
CA VAL A 198 1.66 0.56 22.43
C VAL A 198 1.04 -0.35 23.49
N LYS A 199 1.68 -0.45 24.66
CA LYS A 199 1.19 -1.28 25.78
C LYS A 199 -0.17 -0.79 26.28
N ILE A 200 -0.34 0.51 26.49
CA ILE A 200 -1.62 1.12 26.90
C ILE A 200 -2.70 0.84 25.86
N CYS A 201 -2.39 1.04 24.58
CA CYS A 201 -3.34 0.78 23.50
C CYS A 201 -3.73 -0.71 23.44
N HIS A 202 -2.76 -1.62 23.54
CA HIS A 202 -3.06 -3.05 23.48
C HIS A 202 -3.93 -3.50 24.67
N ALA A 203 -3.61 -3.06 25.89
CA ALA A 203 -4.39 -3.39 27.09
C ALA A 203 -5.86 -2.95 26.94
N GLN A 204 -6.12 -1.83 26.27
CA GLN A 204 -7.50 -1.37 26.02
C GLN A 204 -8.32 -2.35 25.17
N PHE A 205 -7.68 -3.07 24.25
CA PHE A 205 -8.36 -3.92 23.27
C PHE A 205 -8.13 -5.42 23.48
N GLU A 206 -7.42 -5.82 24.54
CA GLU A 206 -6.95 -7.21 24.76
C GLU A 206 -8.08 -8.25 24.62
N ASP A 207 -9.26 -7.99 25.21
CA ASP A 207 -10.36 -8.96 25.21
C ASP A 207 -11.11 -9.08 23.87
N ILE A 208 -11.03 -8.05 23.03
CA ILE A 208 -11.78 -7.98 21.75
C ILE A 208 -10.88 -8.17 20.53
N CYS A 209 -9.57 -8.11 20.73
CA CYS A 209 -8.55 -8.26 19.71
C CYS A 209 -8.16 -9.73 19.58
N VAL A 210 -8.30 -10.27 18.36
CA VAL A 210 -7.84 -11.63 18.03
C VAL A 210 -6.33 -11.63 17.75
N GLU A 211 -5.85 -10.64 17.02
CA GLU A 211 -4.45 -10.49 16.62
C GLU A 211 -4.17 -8.99 16.39
N TYR A 212 -2.97 -8.51 16.69
CA TYR A 212 -2.57 -7.16 16.33
C TYR A 212 -1.19 -7.14 15.68
N LYS A 213 -0.97 -6.16 14.81
CA LYS A 213 0.32 -5.92 14.15
C LYS A 213 0.69 -4.45 14.23
N ARG A 214 1.96 -4.19 14.55
CA ARG A 214 2.56 -2.85 14.39
C ARG A 214 3.12 -2.73 12.99
N ASP A 215 2.77 -1.65 12.30
CA ASP A 215 3.42 -1.30 11.04
C ASP A 215 4.58 -0.33 11.30
N THR A 216 5.79 -0.81 11.08
CA THR A 216 7.05 -0.05 11.21
C THR A 216 7.58 0.45 9.86
N HIS A 217 6.93 0.09 8.75
CA HIS A 217 7.40 0.41 7.40
C HIS A 217 6.92 1.77 6.90
N THR A 218 5.86 2.31 7.51
CA THR A 218 5.40 3.66 7.21
C THR A 218 6.30 4.66 7.94
N PRO A 219 7.06 5.53 7.24
CA PRO A 219 7.87 6.57 7.88
C PRO A 219 6.94 7.63 8.44
N PHE A 220 6.41 7.36 9.63
CA PHE A 220 5.56 8.29 10.35
C PHE A 220 6.44 9.01 11.37
N PRO A 221 6.94 10.22 11.08
CA PRO A 221 7.82 10.92 12.00
C PRO A 221 7.08 11.15 13.32
N GLN A 222 7.50 10.45 14.39
CA GLN A 222 6.98 10.56 15.77
C GLN A 222 5.55 10.02 15.96
N GLY A 223 5.21 8.88 15.36
CA GLY A 223 3.90 8.26 15.59
C GLY A 223 3.84 6.76 15.39
N VAL A 224 2.84 6.16 16.01
CA VAL A 224 2.65 4.70 16.10
C VAL A 224 1.52 4.27 15.16
N SER A 225 1.76 3.21 14.40
CA SER A 225 0.79 2.60 13.50
C SER A 225 0.45 1.19 13.98
N LEU A 226 -0.78 1.00 14.47
CA LEU A 226 -1.29 -0.27 14.97
C LEU A 226 -2.48 -0.73 14.12
N ASN A 227 -2.53 -2.01 13.81
CA ASN A 227 -3.68 -2.64 13.15
C ASN A 227 -4.15 -3.79 14.04
N TYR A 228 -5.46 -3.89 14.23
CA TYR A 228 -6.12 -4.86 15.10
C TYR A 228 -7.08 -5.69 14.27
N LEU A 229 -6.99 -7.00 14.39
CA LEU A 229 -7.96 -7.95 13.86
C LEU A 229 -9.00 -8.22 14.95
N ILE A 230 -10.26 -7.89 14.67
CA ILE A 230 -11.37 -8.05 15.60
C ILE A 230 -12.50 -8.84 14.95
N HIS A 231 -13.36 -9.45 15.76
CA HIS A 231 -14.62 -9.99 15.24
C HIS A 231 -15.53 -8.87 14.74
N LYS A 232 -16.29 -9.13 13.66
CA LYS A 232 -17.17 -8.14 13.03
C LYS A 232 -18.22 -7.56 13.98
N ASP A 233 -18.67 -8.35 14.94
CA ASP A 233 -19.67 -7.95 15.94
C ASP A 233 -19.08 -7.03 17.03
N SER A 234 -17.76 -7.02 17.18
CA SER A 234 -17.02 -6.20 18.16
C SER A 234 -16.69 -4.79 17.64
N VAL A 235 -17.09 -4.41 16.41
CA VAL A 235 -16.74 -3.11 15.81
C VAL A 235 -17.26 -1.93 16.63
N ASN A 236 -18.50 -2.01 17.13
CA ASN A 236 -19.07 -0.91 17.93
C ASN A 236 -18.39 -0.80 19.30
N GLU A 237 -18.07 -1.94 19.93
CA GLU A 237 -17.33 -1.97 21.17
C GLU A 237 -15.91 -1.40 20.99
N PHE A 238 -15.21 -1.79 19.93
CA PHE A 238 -13.90 -1.24 19.58
C PHE A 238 -13.94 0.28 19.45
N LYS A 239 -14.95 0.83 18.75
CA LYS A 239 -15.13 2.28 18.60
C LYS A 239 -15.37 2.98 19.94
N GLY A 240 -16.17 2.37 20.84
CA GLY A 240 -16.36 2.85 22.20
C GLY A 240 -15.04 2.91 22.97
N ARG A 241 -14.34 1.79 23.03
CA ARG A 241 -13.03 1.67 23.71
C ARG A 241 -11.97 2.60 23.13
N PHE A 242 -11.99 2.85 21.82
CA PHE A 242 -11.11 3.82 21.16
C PHE A 242 -11.39 5.27 21.61
N ASN A 243 -12.67 5.64 21.75
CA ASN A 243 -13.03 6.97 22.24
C ASN A 243 -12.56 7.16 23.69
N ASP A 244 -12.70 6.14 24.54
CA ASP A 244 -12.21 6.17 25.92
C ASP A 244 -10.68 6.32 25.98
N LEU A 245 -9.96 5.54 25.17
CA LEU A 245 -8.50 5.64 25.02
C LEU A 245 -8.08 7.05 24.59
N LYS A 246 -8.75 7.61 23.58
CA LYS A 246 -8.50 8.96 23.08
C LYS A 246 -8.73 10.03 24.17
N CYS A 247 -9.71 9.84 25.05
CA CYS A 247 -9.95 10.74 26.17
C CYS A 247 -8.88 10.63 27.26
N SER A 248 -8.32 9.43 27.47
CA SER A 248 -7.28 9.18 28.49
C SER A 248 -5.89 9.76 28.14
N LEU A 249 -5.58 9.86 26.84
CA LEU A 249 -4.27 10.31 26.32
C LEU A 249 -4.43 11.61 25.52
N ASN A 250 -4.79 12.69 26.21
CA ASN A 250 -5.20 13.95 25.58
C ASN A 250 -4.04 14.72 24.91
N GLU A 251 -2.79 14.39 25.23
CA GLU A 251 -1.57 14.98 24.68
C GLU A 251 -1.19 14.40 23.31
N LEU A 252 -1.87 13.32 22.88
CA LEU A 252 -1.67 12.68 21.60
C LEU A 252 -2.82 13.00 20.64
N HIS A 253 -2.57 12.81 19.36
CA HIS A 253 -3.58 12.87 18.32
C HIS A 253 -3.81 11.47 17.76
N PHE A 254 -5.03 10.97 17.93
CA PHE A 254 -5.44 9.64 17.50
C PHE A 254 -6.30 9.72 16.24
N LEU A 255 -6.00 8.83 15.30
CA LEU A 255 -6.85 8.52 14.15
C LEU A 255 -7.26 7.05 14.21
N CYS A 256 -8.54 6.80 13.97
CA CYS A 256 -9.06 5.44 13.78
C CYS A 256 -9.51 5.30 12.32
N SER A 257 -9.20 4.19 11.68
CA SER A 257 -9.69 3.81 10.36
C SER A 257 -10.30 2.42 10.41
N GLY A 258 -11.26 2.16 9.51
CA GLY A 258 -11.94 0.88 9.39
C GLY A 258 -13.43 0.96 9.74
N PRO A 259 -14.14 -0.18 9.70
CA PRO A 259 -13.59 -1.51 9.47
C PRO A 259 -13.14 -1.74 8.01
N TRP A 260 -12.04 -2.46 7.83
CA TRP A 260 -11.50 -2.83 6.52
C TRP A 260 -11.42 -4.35 6.36
N PRO A 261 -11.34 -4.86 5.12
CA PRO A 261 -10.78 -6.18 4.86
C PRO A 261 -9.38 -6.34 5.49
N PRO A 262 -8.96 -7.56 5.85
CA PRO A 262 -7.79 -7.81 6.71
C PRO A 262 -6.43 -7.74 5.97
N TYR A 263 -6.10 -6.62 5.34
CA TYR A 263 -4.86 -6.42 4.55
C TYR A 263 -3.58 -6.81 5.29
N HIS A 264 -3.44 -6.43 6.57
CA HIS A 264 -2.20 -6.69 7.31
C HIS A 264 -2.14 -8.13 7.85
N PHE A 265 -3.25 -8.85 7.85
CA PHE A 265 -3.36 -10.16 8.49
C PHE A 265 -3.36 -11.32 7.52
N VAL A 266 -3.34 -11.09 6.20
CA VAL A 266 -3.13 -12.17 5.22
C VAL A 266 -1.69 -12.65 5.29
N SER A 267 -1.47 -13.96 5.13
CA SER A 267 -0.13 -14.54 5.22
C SER A 267 0.69 -14.22 3.97
N SER A 268 1.71 -13.38 4.12
CA SER A 268 2.78 -13.19 3.13
C SER A 268 3.62 -14.47 3.08
N GLY A 269 3.24 -15.41 2.22
CA GLY A 269 3.83 -16.75 2.26
C GLY A 269 5.31 -16.68 1.91
N GLY A 270 6.12 -17.27 2.77
CA GLY A 270 7.58 -17.28 2.69
C GLY A 270 8.08 -17.66 1.31
N GLY A 271 8.78 -16.71 0.70
CA GLY A 271 9.58 -16.84 -0.50
C GLY A 271 10.47 -15.61 -0.52
N ASP A 272 11.75 -15.81 -0.21
CA ASP A 272 12.76 -14.77 -0.14
C ASP A 272 12.88 -14.07 -1.50
N GLY A 273 12.23 -12.92 -1.64
CA GLY A 273 12.22 -12.13 -2.86
C GLY A 273 11.28 -10.95 -2.70
N GLU A 274 11.82 -9.75 -2.91
CA GLU A 274 11.08 -8.50 -2.84
C GLU A 274 9.72 -8.59 -3.55
N HIS A 275 8.69 -8.02 -2.92
CA HIS A 275 7.28 -7.97 -3.34
C HIS A 275 6.40 -9.12 -2.85
N GLY A 276 6.13 -9.15 -1.53
CA GLY A 276 4.92 -9.81 -1.03
C GLY A 276 3.71 -9.21 -1.75
N LEU A 277 3.00 -10.02 -2.54
CA LEU A 277 1.84 -9.60 -3.34
C LEU A 277 0.55 -9.48 -2.49
N ILE A 278 0.66 -9.81 -1.20
CA ILE A 278 -0.43 -9.94 -0.23
C ILE A 278 0.13 -9.46 1.11
#